data_AF-A0A1J4JY16-F1
#
_entry.id   AF-A0A1J4JY16-F1
#
_cell.length_a   1.000
_cell.length_b   1.000
_cell.length_c   1.000
_cell.angle_alpha   90.00
_cell.angle_beta   90.00
_cell.angle_gamma   90.00
#
_symmetry.space_group_name_H-M   'P 1'
#
loop_
_entity.id
_entity.type
_entity.pdbx_description
1 polymer ?
#
loop_
_entity_poly.entity_id
_entity_poly.type
_entity_poly.pdbx_seq_one_letter_code
_entity_poly.pdbx_strand_id
1 'polypeptide(L)'
;MNILVDCNEEIDFLAKRFYKFSSNDQLKVLDLETLCDILTNPNLCLYDESCLLYFILDLVKEDKKFYCLFEYLEFTELTVNDIEMFINIFNINYLSGSIWKSLCSRLVQKINYESSITRYSNDINTTEHYPVFDPNDNNANQKMNGIIRYLSEKCNGNIMEKNVINIKYSDEHPINISSIVDLDVDSSFYTSAKPGSFIMIDFKDNFVIPQFYSIKSAGFANLRSWVFEISSDGENWKEIDRHDDSADLKKKKYNFYLSNS
;
A
#
# COMPACT_ATOMS: atom_id res chain seq x y z
N MET A 1 -25.85 -15.92 -34.82
CA MET A 1 -26.41 -16.46 -33.57
C MET A 1 -25.62 -15.77 -32.47
N ASN A 2 -26.08 -14.58 -32.05
CA ASN A 2 -25.40 -13.81 -31.01
C ASN A 2 -25.72 -14.47 -29.67
N ILE A 3 -24.72 -15.09 -29.08
CA ILE A 3 -24.79 -15.52 -27.69
C ILE A 3 -24.69 -14.23 -26.88
N LEU A 4 -25.83 -13.70 -26.46
CA LEU A 4 -25.90 -12.76 -25.36
C LEU A 4 -25.49 -13.56 -24.12
N VAL A 5 -24.19 -13.56 -23.83
CA VAL A 5 -23.70 -13.92 -22.51
C VAL A 5 -24.33 -12.88 -21.57
N ASP A 6 -25.00 -13.34 -20.52
CA ASP A 6 -25.61 -12.45 -19.54
C ASP A 6 -24.48 -11.82 -18.70
N CYS A 7 -23.86 -10.77 -19.24
CA CYS A 7 -22.74 -10.07 -18.60
C CYS A 7 -23.10 -9.53 -17.20
N ASN A 8 -24.40 -9.45 -16.86
CA ASN A 8 -24.83 -8.95 -15.56
C ASN A 8 -24.38 -9.86 -14.41
N GLU A 9 -24.39 -11.19 -14.58
CA GLU A 9 -23.94 -12.10 -13.51
C GLU A 9 -22.43 -11.99 -13.28
N GLU A 10 -21.66 -11.81 -14.35
CA GLU A 10 -20.21 -11.63 -14.30
C GLU A 10 -19.83 -10.27 -13.69
N ILE A 11 -20.53 -9.19 -14.09
CA ILE A 11 -20.37 -7.85 -13.51
C ILE A 11 -20.74 -7.88 -12.02
N ASP A 12 -21.85 -8.52 -11.64
CA ASP A 12 -22.24 -8.69 -10.24
C ASP A 12 -21.19 -9.46 -9.45
N PHE A 13 -20.64 -10.53 -10.05
CA PHE A 13 -19.60 -11.34 -9.43
C PHE A 13 -18.33 -10.52 -9.18
N LEU A 14 -17.91 -9.73 -10.17
CA LEU A 14 -16.74 -8.85 -10.09
C LEU A 14 -16.98 -7.72 -9.09
N ALA A 15 -18.13 -7.04 -9.13
CA ALA A 15 -18.47 -5.97 -8.19
C ALA A 15 -18.47 -6.46 -6.74
N LYS A 16 -19.09 -7.61 -6.45
CA LYS A 16 -19.13 -8.22 -5.11
C LYS A 16 -17.76 -8.62 -4.56
N ARG A 17 -16.77 -8.80 -5.45
CA ARG A 17 -15.41 -9.23 -5.11
C ARG A 17 -14.36 -8.25 -5.60
N PHE A 18 -14.75 -6.99 -5.88
CA PHE A 18 -13.87 -6.02 -6.51
C PHE A 18 -12.60 -5.85 -5.70
N TYR A 19 -12.76 -5.79 -4.38
CA TYR A 19 -11.69 -5.80 -3.38
C TYR A 19 -10.58 -6.84 -3.66
N LYS A 20 -10.90 -8.05 -4.15
CA LYS A 20 -9.89 -9.09 -4.43
C LYS A 20 -9.07 -8.84 -5.68
N PHE A 21 -9.61 -8.09 -6.62
CA PHE A 21 -9.06 -7.95 -7.96
C PHE A 21 -8.49 -6.54 -8.21
N SER A 22 -8.88 -5.54 -7.41
CA SER A 22 -8.42 -4.15 -7.55
C SER A 22 -6.93 -3.97 -7.39
N SER A 23 -6.26 -4.83 -6.62
CA SER A 23 -4.80 -4.82 -6.47
C SER A 23 -4.06 -5.58 -7.58
N ASN A 24 -4.76 -6.29 -8.46
CA ASN A 24 -4.16 -7.09 -9.52
C ASN A 24 -4.38 -6.42 -10.89
N ASP A 25 -3.44 -6.63 -11.83
CA ASP A 25 -3.56 -6.09 -13.19
C ASP A 25 -4.71 -6.69 -14.03
N GLN A 26 -5.40 -7.70 -13.51
CA GLN A 26 -6.49 -8.38 -14.22
C GLN A 26 -7.66 -7.44 -14.56
N LEU A 27 -8.01 -6.53 -13.65
CA LEU A 27 -9.07 -5.55 -13.91
C LEU A 27 -8.62 -4.43 -14.85
N LYS A 28 -7.32 -4.19 -14.98
CA LYS A 28 -6.77 -3.13 -15.85
C LYS A 28 -6.92 -3.43 -17.34
N VAL A 29 -7.19 -4.70 -17.68
CA VAL A 29 -7.44 -5.14 -19.07
C VAL A 29 -8.86 -4.82 -19.52
N LEU A 30 -9.78 -4.55 -18.59
CA LEU A 30 -11.18 -4.25 -18.90
C LEU A 30 -11.32 -2.88 -19.56
N ASP A 31 -12.32 -2.76 -20.44
CA ASP A 31 -12.62 -1.49 -21.06
C ASP A 31 -13.36 -0.54 -20.11
N LEU A 32 -13.46 0.72 -20.52
CA LEU A 32 -14.08 1.76 -19.71
C LEU A 32 -15.54 1.46 -19.40
N GLU A 33 -16.30 0.92 -20.36
CA GLU A 33 -17.72 0.64 -20.20
C GLU A 33 -17.95 -0.45 -19.15
N THR A 34 -17.18 -1.54 -19.21
CA THR A 34 -17.24 -2.62 -18.21
C THR A 34 -16.85 -2.13 -16.83
N LEU A 35 -15.82 -1.28 -16.72
CA LEU A 35 -15.41 -0.71 -15.43
C LEU A 35 -16.49 0.22 -14.85
N CYS A 36 -17.14 1.04 -15.69
CA CYS A 36 -18.28 1.85 -15.26
C CYS A 36 -19.43 0.98 -14.73
N ASP A 37 -19.74 -0.12 -15.43
CA ASP A 37 -20.81 -1.04 -15.01
C ASP A 37 -20.49 -1.71 -13.67
N ILE A 38 -19.23 -2.11 -13.46
CA ILE A 38 -18.78 -2.67 -12.18
C ILE A 38 -18.87 -1.64 -11.05
N LEU A 39 -18.38 -0.41 -11.27
CA LEU A 39 -18.33 0.63 -10.24
C LEU A 39 -19.71 1.25 -9.91
N THR A 40 -20.66 1.16 -10.84
CA THR A 40 -22.05 1.59 -10.63
C THR A 40 -22.90 0.47 -9.98
N ASN A 41 -22.37 -0.75 -9.91
CA ASN A 41 -23.13 -1.90 -9.42
C ASN A 41 -23.51 -1.72 -7.93
N PRO A 42 -24.78 -1.95 -7.55
CA PRO A 42 -25.23 -1.77 -6.17
C PRO A 42 -24.59 -2.76 -5.18
N ASN A 43 -24.01 -3.86 -5.68
CA ASN A 43 -23.30 -4.84 -4.90
C ASN A 43 -21.77 -4.62 -4.91
N LEU A 44 -21.29 -3.47 -5.42
CA LEU A 44 -19.87 -3.12 -5.37
C LEU A 44 -19.36 -3.22 -3.94
N CYS A 45 -18.28 -3.96 -3.77
CA CYS A 45 -17.69 -4.26 -2.49
C CYS A 45 -16.20 -3.93 -2.52
N LEU A 46 -15.82 -2.92 -1.75
CA LEU A 46 -14.45 -2.41 -1.63
C LEU A 46 -13.85 -2.78 -0.27
N TYR A 47 -12.52 -2.77 -0.17
CA TYR A 47 -11.84 -2.78 1.13
C TYR A 47 -11.99 -1.43 1.82
N ASP A 48 -11.55 -0.39 1.12
CA ASP A 48 -11.68 1.01 1.49
C ASP A 48 -11.70 1.87 0.22
N GLU A 49 -11.93 3.16 0.41
CA GLU A 49 -11.97 4.12 -0.68
C GLU A 49 -10.58 4.41 -1.27
N SER A 50 -9.53 4.33 -0.44
CA SER A 50 -8.14 4.54 -0.83
C SER A 50 -7.72 3.53 -1.92
N CYS A 51 -8.08 2.26 -1.77
CA CYS A 51 -7.85 1.21 -2.76
C CYS A 51 -8.46 1.53 -4.11
N LEU A 52 -9.70 2.05 -4.12
CA LEU A 52 -10.36 2.44 -5.37
C LEU A 52 -9.68 3.66 -6.00
N LEU A 53 -9.28 4.64 -5.19
CA LEU A 53 -8.54 5.81 -5.65
C LEU A 53 -7.22 5.40 -6.35
N TYR A 54 -6.41 4.55 -5.72
CA TYR A 54 -5.15 4.08 -6.29
C TYR A 54 -5.36 3.28 -7.59
N PHE A 55 -6.39 2.42 -7.61
CA PHE A 55 -6.76 1.68 -8.80
C PHE A 55 -7.09 2.61 -9.99
N ILE A 56 -7.91 3.65 -9.77
CA ILE A 56 -8.27 4.61 -10.82
C ILE A 56 -7.05 5.44 -11.25
N LEU A 57 -6.20 5.86 -10.29
CA LEU A 57 -4.97 6.60 -10.60
C LEU A 57 -4.06 5.80 -11.53
N ASP A 58 -3.90 4.50 -11.28
CA ASP A 58 -3.10 3.62 -12.14
C ASP A 58 -3.68 3.48 -13.56
N LEU A 59 -5.00 3.35 -13.70
CA LEU A 59 -5.64 3.34 -15.02
C LEU A 59 -5.41 4.63 -15.79
N VAL A 60 -5.47 5.76 -15.09
CA VAL A 60 -5.33 7.10 -15.68
C VAL A 60 -3.89 7.40 -16.13
N LYS A 61 -2.88 6.78 -15.50
CA LYS A 61 -1.49 6.84 -15.97
C LYS A 61 -1.37 6.26 -17.39
N GLU A 62 -2.11 5.20 -17.68
CA GLU A 62 -2.12 4.52 -18.97
C GLU A 62 -3.00 5.24 -20.02
N ASP A 63 -4.23 5.61 -19.65
CA ASP A 63 -5.17 6.26 -20.57
C ASP A 63 -6.06 7.29 -19.86
N LYS A 64 -6.03 8.53 -20.36
CA LYS A 64 -6.80 9.65 -19.79
C LYS A 64 -8.31 9.47 -19.90
N LYS A 65 -8.83 8.54 -20.71
CA LYS A 65 -10.27 8.27 -20.76
C LYS A 65 -10.84 7.82 -19.42
N PHE A 66 -10.02 7.23 -18.54
CA PHE A 66 -10.45 6.71 -17.25
C PHE A 66 -10.66 7.79 -16.17
N TYR A 67 -10.37 9.07 -16.46
CA TYR A 67 -10.61 10.17 -15.52
C TYR A 67 -12.08 10.26 -15.05
N CYS A 68 -13.04 9.85 -15.88
CA CYS A 68 -14.44 9.87 -15.47
C CYS A 68 -14.72 8.93 -14.29
N LEU A 69 -13.94 7.86 -14.10
CA LEU A 69 -14.15 6.89 -13.02
C LEU A 69 -13.99 7.49 -11.61
N PHE A 70 -13.29 8.62 -11.48
CA PHE A 70 -13.22 9.35 -10.20
C PHE A 70 -14.59 9.83 -9.70
N GLU A 71 -15.62 9.86 -10.56
CA GLU A 71 -16.98 10.20 -10.14
C GLU A 71 -17.63 9.17 -9.21
N TYR A 72 -17.10 7.94 -9.20
CA TYR A 72 -17.58 6.85 -8.34
C TYR A 72 -16.93 6.86 -6.95
N LEU A 73 -15.97 7.77 -6.71
CA LEU A 73 -15.32 7.91 -5.41
C LEU A 73 -16.23 8.61 -4.38
N GLU A 74 -16.30 8.03 -3.20
CA GLU A 74 -16.83 8.64 -1.99
C GLU A 74 -15.72 9.41 -1.27
N PHE A 75 -15.42 10.63 -1.72
CA PHE A 75 -14.33 11.45 -1.15
C PHE A 75 -14.43 11.65 0.37
N THR A 76 -15.64 11.55 0.95
CA THR A 76 -15.92 11.55 2.40
C THR A 76 -15.14 10.49 3.18
N GLU A 77 -14.81 9.37 2.53
CA GLU A 77 -14.14 8.22 3.14
C GLU A 77 -12.65 8.13 2.82
N LEU A 78 -12.13 9.08 2.04
CA LEU A 78 -10.70 9.19 1.78
C LEU A 78 -9.98 9.81 2.98
N THR A 79 -8.78 9.28 3.24
CA THR A 79 -7.88 9.84 4.25
C THR A 79 -7.41 11.23 3.86
N VAL A 80 -6.82 11.97 4.80
CA VAL A 80 -6.25 13.31 4.49
C VAL A 80 -5.13 13.19 3.45
N ASN A 81 -4.29 12.17 3.55
CA ASN A 81 -3.23 11.92 2.57
C ASN A 81 -3.77 11.57 1.19
N ASP A 82 -4.84 10.78 1.11
CA ASP A 82 -5.45 10.44 -0.18
C ASP A 82 -5.99 11.68 -0.89
N ILE A 83 -6.64 12.59 -0.13
CA ILE A 83 -7.12 13.87 -0.65
C ILE A 83 -5.96 14.75 -1.11
N GLU A 84 -4.91 14.88 -0.29
CA GLU A 84 -3.71 15.64 -0.65
C GLU A 84 -3.09 15.10 -1.94
N MET A 85 -2.90 13.79 -2.03
CA MET A 85 -2.37 13.13 -3.21
C MET A 85 -3.26 13.37 -4.44
N PHE A 86 -4.57 13.17 -4.32
CA PHE A 86 -5.51 13.40 -5.41
C PHE A 86 -5.40 14.84 -5.94
N ILE A 87 -5.40 15.84 -5.06
CA ILE A 87 -5.31 17.26 -5.45
C ILE A 87 -3.99 17.55 -6.19
N ASN A 88 -2.88 16.96 -5.75
CA ASN A 88 -1.56 17.19 -6.34
C ASN A 88 -1.41 16.53 -7.73
N ILE A 89 -2.06 15.40 -7.96
CA ILE A 89 -1.90 14.61 -9.19
C ILE A 89 -3.02 14.89 -10.22
N PHE A 90 -4.23 15.23 -9.77
CA PHE A 90 -5.40 15.34 -10.63
C PHE A 90 -5.31 16.52 -11.61
N ASN A 91 -5.50 16.25 -12.90
CA ASN A 91 -5.57 17.29 -13.91
C ASN A 91 -6.98 17.95 -13.94
N ILE A 92 -7.04 19.21 -13.52
CA ILE A 92 -8.28 20.00 -13.41
C ILE A 92 -9.12 20.06 -14.69
N ASN A 93 -8.51 19.89 -15.88
CA ASN A 93 -9.25 19.89 -17.14
C ASN A 93 -10.23 18.72 -17.28
N TYR A 94 -10.06 17.68 -16.46
CA TYR A 94 -10.93 16.51 -16.41
C TYR A 94 -11.93 16.56 -15.24
N LEU A 95 -12.01 17.68 -14.53
CA LEU A 95 -12.96 17.84 -13.44
C LEU A 95 -14.39 17.85 -13.99
N SER A 96 -15.14 16.78 -13.72
CA SER A 96 -16.58 16.73 -13.98
C SER A 96 -17.36 17.37 -12.84
N GLY A 97 -18.60 17.79 -13.13
CA GLY A 97 -19.50 18.30 -12.08
C GLY A 97 -19.76 17.28 -10.97
N SER A 98 -19.77 15.98 -11.30
CA SER A 98 -19.93 14.88 -10.34
C SER A 98 -18.74 14.79 -9.39
N ILE A 99 -17.51 14.78 -9.93
CA ILE A 99 -16.28 14.76 -9.14
C ILE A 99 -16.22 15.99 -8.23
N TRP A 100 -16.49 17.17 -8.78
CA TRP A 100 -16.50 18.42 -8.01
C TRP A 100 -17.49 18.39 -6.85
N LYS A 101 -18.71 17.87 -7.09
CA LYS A 101 -19.75 17.76 -6.06
C LYS A 101 -19.33 16.79 -4.96
N SER A 102 -18.73 15.64 -5.30
CA SER A 102 -18.26 14.66 -4.31
C SER A 102 -17.13 15.25 -3.46
N LEU A 103 -16.16 15.93 -4.09
CA LEU A 103 -15.09 16.64 -3.38
C LEU A 103 -15.64 17.76 -2.48
N CYS A 104 -16.62 18.54 -2.94
CA CYS A 104 -17.27 19.54 -2.10
C CYS A 104 -17.98 18.93 -0.88
N SER A 105 -18.60 17.76 -1.04
CA SER A 105 -19.21 17.01 0.07
C SER A 105 -18.19 16.69 1.15
N ARG A 106 -17.00 16.24 0.76
CA ARG A 106 -15.86 16.02 1.66
C ARG A 106 -15.44 17.29 2.40
N LEU A 107 -15.37 18.42 1.70
CA LEU A 107 -14.90 19.69 2.29
C LEU A 107 -15.85 20.28 3.34
N VAL A 108 -17.15 20.01 3.23
CA VAL A 108 -18.16 20.49 4.18
C VAL A 108 -18.52 19.48 5.27
N GLN A 109 -17.92 18.29 5.23
CA GLN A 109 -18.20 17.23 6.20
C GLN A 109 -17.74 17.67 7.60
N LYS A 110 -18.65 17.61 8.56
CA LYS A 110 -18.30 17.75 9.97
C LYS A 110 -17.52 16.51 10.40
N ILE A 111 -16.46 16.68 11.19
CA ILE A 111 -15.71 15.55 11.77
C ILE A 111 -16.70 14.71 12.58
N ASN A 112 -17.08 13.55 12.05
CA ASN A 112 -17.98 12.63 12.69
C ASN A 112 -17.35 11.24 12.58
N TYR A 113 -17.09 10.61 13.73
CA TYR A 113 -16.36 9.34 13.82
C TYR A 113 -17.24 8.10 13.60
N GLU A 114 -18.52 8.29 13.28
CA GLU A 114 -19.45 7.20 12.95
C GLU A 114 -19.62 7.14 11.43
N SER A 115 -18.86 6.26 10.77
CA SER A 115 -19.08 5.94 9.36
C SER A 115 -20.33 5.05 9.25
N SER A 116 -21.30 5.50 8.45
CA SER A 116 -22.52 4.73 8.15
C SER A 116 -22.50 4.31 6.69
N ILE A 117 -21.77 3.25 6.34
CA ILE A 117 -21.60 2.86 4.93
C ILE A 117 -21.83 1.36 4.73
N THR A 118 -22.54 1.05 3.65
CA THR A 118 -23.07 -0.27 3.31
C THR A 118 -22.31 -0.98 2.17
N ARG A 119 -21.34 -0.31 1.51
CA ARG A 119 -20.60 -0.84 0.33
C ARG A 119 -19.19 -1.34 0.65
N TYR A 120 -18.76 -1.26 1.90
CA TYR A 120 -17.52 -1.87 2.34
C TYR A 120 -17.78 -3.31 2.77
N SER A 121 -16.81 -4.16 2.49
CA SER A 121 -16.86 -5.56 2.87
C SER A 121 -17.00 -5.71 4.40
N ASN A 122 -18.19 -6.09 4.87
CA ASN A 122 -18.39 -6.59 6.25
C ASN A 122 -17.79 -7.98 6.46
N ASP A 123 -17.25 -8.58 5.39
CA ASP A 123 -16.45 -9.81 5.38
C ASP A 123 -15.06 -9.62 6.03
N ILE A 124 -14.95 -8.66 6.95
CA ILE A 124 -14.00 -8.67 8.07
C ILE A 124 -14.07 -10.03 8.79
N ASN A 125 -15.16 -10.80 8.71
CA ASN A 125 -15.23 -12.17 9.26
C ASN A 125 -14.89 -13.31 8.28
N THR A 126 -14.53 -13.04 7.02
CA THR A 126 -13.93 -14.06 6.14
C THR A 126 -12.40 -13.92 6.16
N THR A 127 -11.75 -14.75 6.96
CA THR A 127 -10.42 -15.42 6.84
C THR A 127 -9.25 -14.88 5.97
N GLU A 128 -9.32 -13.71 5.35
CA GLU A 128 -8.18 -12.99 4.77
C GLU A 128 -8.19 -11.58 5.35
N HIS A 129 -8.00 -11.49 6.68
CA HIS A 129 -7.48 -10.24 7.24
C HIS A 129 -6.17 -9.95 6.52
N TYR A 130 -6.03 -8.74 5.96
CA TYR A 130 -4.70 -8.20 5.75
C TYR A 130 -3.96 -8.31 7.08
N PRO A 131 -2.72 -8.79 7.07
CA PRO A 131 -2.01 -8.97 8.30
C PRO A 131 -1.78 -7.59 8.93
N VAL A 132 -2.57 -7.29 9.96
CA VAL A 132 -2.33 -6.16 10.85
C VAL A 132 -1.41 -6.67 11.93
N PHE A 133 -0.32 -5.94 12.13
CA PHE A 133 0.70 -6.31 13.07
C PHE A 133 0.61 -5.38 14.28
N ASP A 134 0.73 -5.94 15.48
CA ASP A 134 0.91 -5.13 16.69
C ASP A 134 2.42 -5.08 17.03
N PRO A 135 3.07 -3.91 16.96
CA PRO A 135 4.47 -3.77 17.33
C PRO A 135 4.74 -4.07 18.81
N ASN A 136 3.70 -4.05 19.65
CA ASN A 136 3.76 -4.40 21.07
C ASN A 136 3.33 -5.85 21.35
N ASP A 137 3.08 -6.67 20.33
CA ASP A 137 2.85 -8.09 20.54
C ASP A 137 4.12 -8.72 21.16
N ASN A 138 4.02 -8.98 22.45
CA ASN A 138 5.10 -9.48 23.29
C ASN A 138 5.16 -11.01 23.30
N ASN A 139 4.60 -11.69 22.29
CA ASN A 139 4.89 -13.10 22.06
C ASN A 139 6.41 -13.28 21.90
N ALA A 140 7.06 -13.71 22.98
CA ALA A 140 8.51 -13.74 23.18
C ALA A 140 9.31 -14.54 22.11
N ASN A 141 8.59 -15.27 21.25
CA ASN A 141 9.14 -16.09 20.18
C ASN A 141 9.14 -15.41 18.78
N GLN A 142 8.44 -14.29 18.57
CA GLN A 142 8.34 -13.66 17.25
C GLN A 142 9.28 -12.45 17.12
N LYS A 143 10.50 -12.71 16.64
CA LYS A 143 11.45 -11.64 16.28
C LYS A 143 10.95 -10.90 15.04
N MET A 144 10.78 -9.57 15.19
CA MET A 144 10.38 -8.66 14.10
C MET A 144 9.09 -9.12 13.40
N ASN A 145 7.98 -9.16 14.15
CA ASN A 145 6.67 -9.56 13.62
C ASN A 145 6.02 -8.42 12.81
N GLY A 146 6.30 -8.39 11.51
CA GLY A 146 5.76 -7.41 10.57
C GLY A 146 5.61 -8.02 9.17
N ILE A 147 5.40 -7.18 8.16
CA ILE A 147 5.12 -7.63 6.79
C ILE A 147 6.20 -8.57 6.23
N ILE A 148 7.48 -8.32 6.53
CA ILE A 148 8.59 -9.17 6.11
C ILE A 148 8.45 -10.60 6.69
N ARG A 149 8.12 -10.72 7.99
CA ARG A 149 7.90 -12.02 8.65
C ARG A 149 6.73 -12.76 8.03
N TYR A 150 5.59 -12.06 7.89
CA TYR A 150 4.38 -12.63 7.29
C TYR A 150 4.62 -13.17 5.88
N LEU A 151 5.29 -12.39 5.02
CA LEU A 151 5.58 -12.81 3.66
C LEU A 151 6.53 -14.03 3.65
N SER A 152 7.56 -14.05 4.50
CA SER A 152 8.49 -15.18 4.62
C SER A 152 7.80 -16.47 5.05
N GLU A 153 6.86 -16.40 6.00
CA GLU A 153 6.04 -17.53 6.43
C GLU A 153 5.09 -17.98 5.30
N LYS A 154 4.44 -17.02 4.62
CA LYS A 154 3.50 -17.30 3.52
C LYS A 154 4.17 -17.97 2.33
N CYS A 155 5.40 -17.59 1.98
CA CYS A 155 6.16 -18.21 0.88
C CYS A 155 7.07 -19.37 1.34
N ASN A 156 7.09 -19.68 2.64
CA ASN A 156 7.95 -20.70 3.27
C ASN A 156 9.42 -20.57 2.84
N GLY A 157 10.02 -19.40 3.08
CA GLY A 157 11.43 -19.14 2.77
C GLY A 157 11.77 -17.65 2.66
N ASN A 158 12.96 -17.35 2.15
CA ASN A 158 13.42 -15.98 1.96
C ASN A 158 12.63 -15.29 0.83
N ILE A 159 11.95 -14.18 1.16
CA ILE A 159 11.06 -13.47 0.24
C ILE A 159 11.76 -12.86 -0.98
N MET A 160 13.05 -12.56 -0.90
CA MET A 160 13.82 -12.08 -2.05
C MET A 160 14.20 -13.25 -2.97
N GLU A 161 14.69 -14.36 -2.41
CA GLU A 161 15.03 -15.57 -3.18
C GLU A 161 13.79 -16.21 -3.84
N LYS A 162 12.62 -16.06 -3.21
CA LYS A 162 11.32 -16.47 -3.75
C LYS A 162 10.70 -15.47 -4.71
N ASN A 163 11.38 -14.37 -5.02
CA ASN A 163 10.93 -13.33 -5.95
C ASN A 163 9.59 -12.68 -5.53
N VAL A 164 9.30 -12.60 -4.22
CA VAL A 164 8.13 -11.91 -3.66
C VAL A 164 8.36 -10.40 -3.62
N ILE A 165 9.59 -9.99 -3.32
CA ILE A 165 10.03 -8.59 -3.30
C ILE A 165 11.30 -8.42 -4.14
N ASN A 166 11.64 -7.18 -4.47
CA ASN A 166 12.95 -6.80 -4.98
C ASN A 166 13.70 -5.94 -3.94
N ILE A 167 15.02 -6.04 -3.90
CA ILE A 167 15.87 -5.18 -3.07
C ILE A 167 16.86 -4.44 -3.95
N LYS A 168 16.93 -3.11 -3.81
CA LYS A 168 18.00 -2.27 -4.37
C LYS A 168 18.76 -1.60 -3.24
N TYR A 169 20.04 -1.31 -3.46
CA TYR A 169 20.89 -0.65 -2.47
C TYR A 169 22.02 0.11 -3.18
N SER A 170 22.64 1.03 -2.47
CA SER A 170 23.60 1.99 -3.02
C SER A 170 25.05 1.49 -3.11
N ASP A 171 25.35 0.24 -2.75
CA ASP A 171 26.72 -0.28 -2.66
C ASP A 171 27.03 -1.26 -3.80
N GLU A 172 28.30 -1.37 -4.19
CA GLU A 172 28.76 -2.20 -5.31
C GLU A 172 29.37 -3.52 -4.86
N HIS A 173 29.54 -3.72 -3.55
CA HIS A 173 30.17 -4.91 -3.01
C HIS A 173 29.23 -6.13 -3.01
N PRO A 174 29.74 -7.33 -3.36
CA PRO A 174 28.96 -8.56 -3.31
C PRO A 174 28.73 -8.97 -1.86
N ILE A 175 27.68 -8.41 -1.26
CA ILE A 175 27.17 -8.80 0.06
C ILE A 175 25.98 -9.72 -0.18
N ASN A 176 25.75 -10.67 0.72
CA ASN A 176 24.54 -11.48 0.67
C ASN A 176 23.32 -10.62 1.01
N ILE A 177 22.69 -10.02 -0.01
CA ILE A 177 21.54 -9.12 0.12
C ILE A 177 20.29 -9.82 0.67
N SER A 178 20.21 -11.15 0.57
CA SER A 178 19.06 -11.90 1.11
C SER A 178 18.98 -11.79 2.63
N SER A 179 20.11 -11.49 3.29
CA SER A 179 20.20 -11.25 4.74
C SER A 179 19.36 -10.07 5.25
N ILE A 180 19.05 -9.09 4.40
CA ILE A 180 18.27 -7.90 4.80
C ILE A 180 16.87 -8.30 5.26
N VAL A 181 16.31 -9.35 4.66
CA VAL A 181 14.94 -9.83 4.88
C VAL A 181 14.88 -11.24 5.45
N ASP A 182 16.04 -11.83 5.76
CA ASP A 182 16.14 -13.09 6.48
C ASP A 182 16.13 -12.84 7.99
N LEU A 183 14.95 -13.00 8.58
CA LEU A 183 14.75 -12.73 10.01
C LEU A 183 15.17 -13.89 10.93
N ASP A 184 15.54 -15.04 10.36
CA ASP A 184 15.89 -16.25 11.11
C ASP A 184 17.40 -16.52 11.14
N VAL A 185 18.14 -15.94 10.19
CA VAL A 185 19.61 -15.97 10.17
C VAL A 185 20.19 -14.77 10.91
N ASP A 186 21.08 -15.02 11.87
CA ASP A 186 21.84 -13.95 12.53
C ASP A 186 22.97 -13.47 11.62
N SER A 187 22.60 -12.59 10.69
CA SER A 187 23.50 -11.98 9.71
C SER A 187 23.41 -10.46 9.79
N SER A 188 24.34 -9.77 9.13
CA SER A 188 24.39 -8.32 9.11
C SER A 188 24.66 -7.83 7.70
N PHE A 189 23.93 -6.80 7.32
CA PHE A 189 24.12 -6.05 6.11
C PHE A 189 24.61 -4.65 6.46
N TYR A 190 25.51 -4.10 5.64
CA TYR A 190 25.97 -2.73 5.76
C TYR A 190 26.24 -2.15 4.38
N THR A 191 26.11 -0.85 4.27
CA THR A 191 26.60 -0.05 3.15
C THR A 191 27.84 0.73 3.57
N SER A 192 28.56 1.27 2.61
CA SER A 192 29.59 2.26 2.87
C SER A 192 28.98 3.46 3.61
N ALA A 193 29.70 3.95 4.63
CA ALA A 193 29.28 5.08 5.47
C ALA A 193 29.40 6.42 4.72
N LYS A 194 28.58 6.59 3.68
CA LYS A 194 28.52 7.77 2.82
C LYS A 194 27.11 8.37 2.86
N PRO A 195 26.99 9.71 2.81
CA PRO A 195 25.70 10.35 2.59
C PRO A 195 25.04 9.82 1.31
N GLY A 196 23.73 9.58 1.36
CA GLY A 196 22.97 9.02 0.24
C GLY A 196 23.03 7.50 0.11
N SER A 197 23.66 6.79 1.04
CA SER A 197 23.56 5.33 1.08
C SER A 197 22.14 4.89 1.42
N PHE A 198 21.58 3.94 0.66
CA PHE A 198 20.18 3.52 0.80
C PHE A 198 20.01 2.00 0.70
N ILE A 199 18.88 1.54 1.25
CA ILE A 199 18.28 0.22 1.02
C ILE A 199 16.83 0.48 0.63
N MET A 200 16.40 -0.13 -0.47
CA MET A 200 15.06 0.00 -1.01
C MET A 200 14.43 -1.38 -1.11
N ILE A 201 13.25 -1.56 -0.52
CA ILE A 201 12.44 -2.76 -0.62
C ILE A 201 11.25 -2.45 -1.52
N ASP A 202 11.18 -3.12 -2.66
CA ASP A 202 10.09 -3.02 -3.62
C ASP A 202 9.16 -4.23 -3.46
N PHE A 203 7.93 -3.96 -3.04
CA PHE A 203 6.88 -4.96 -2.80
C PHE A 203 6.13 -5.37 -4.08
N LYS A 204 6.59 -4.92 -5.25
CA LYS A 204 6.04 -5.19 -6.57
C LYS A 204 4.58 -4.79 -6.64
N ASP A 205 3.70 -5.72 -6.97
CA ASP A 205 2.27 -5.50 -7.16
C ASP A 205 1.52 -5.37 -5.82
N ASN A 206 2.22 -5.49 -4.67
CA ASN A 206 1.59 -5.39 -3.36
C ASN A 206 1.70 -3.96 -2.81
N PHE A 207 0.54 -3.36 -2.54
CA PHE A 207 0.47 -2.12 -1.79
C PHE A 207 0.70 -2.37 -0.29
N VAL A 208 1.54 -1.54 0.34
CA VAL A 208 1.86 -1.64 1.77
C VAL A 208 1.68 -0.28 2.41
N ILE A 209 0.91 -0.23 3.50
CA ILE A 209 0.73 0.96 4.33
C ILE A 209 1.57 0.77 5.60
N PRO A 210 2.78 1.34 5.67
CA PRO A 210 3.61 1.19 6.87
C PRO A 210 3.05 2.06 8.00
N GLN A 211 2.75 1.43 9.14
CA GLN A 211 2.36 2.12 10.38
C GLN A 211 3.52 2.18 11.40
N PHE A 212 4.46 1.26 11.27
CA PHE A 212 5.67 1.18 12.08
C PHE A 212 6.72 0.38 11.32
N TYR A 213 7.97 0.50 11.77
CA TYR A 213 9.07 -0.34 11.28
C TYR A 213 9.98 -0.77 12.42
N SER A 214 10.75 -1.84 12.20
CA SER A 214 11.71 -2.34 13.17
C SER A 214 13.08 -2.43 12.53
N ILE A 215 14.10 -1.95 13.24
CA ILE A 215 15.50 -2.12 12.84
C ILE A 215 16.21 -2.92 13.93
N LYS A 216 16.98 -3.92 13.50
CA LYS A 216 17.88 -4.70 14.35
C LYS A 216 19.31 -4.24 14.10
N SER A 217 20.01 -3.91 15.18
CA SER A 217 21.41 -3.47 15.15
C SER A 217 22.36 -4.68 15.22
N ALA A 218 23.52 -4.56 14.55
CA ALA A 218 24.61 -5.53 14.64
C ALA A 218 25.40 -5.45 15.97
N GLY A 219 25.17 -4.41 16.79
CA GLY A 219 25.74 -4.22 18.12
C GLY A 219 27.13 -3.56 18.17
N PHE A 220 27.94 -3.68 17.11
CA PHE A 220 29.30 -3.09 17.03
C PHE A 220 29.39 -1.90 16.07
N ALA A 221 28.47 -1.78 15.12
CA ALA A 221 28.33 -0.65 14.21
C ALA A 221 26.84 -0.41 13.97
N ASN A 222 26.34 0.73 14.45
CA ASN A 222 24.90 1.03 14.47
C ASN A 222 24.58 2.22 13.57
N LEU A 223 23.49 2.11 12.84
CA LEU A 223 22.88 3.23 12.15
C LEU A 223 22.51 4.32 13.18
N ARG A 224 22.91 5.56 12.91
CA ARG A 224 22.67 6.71 13.80
C ARG A 224 21.77 7.78 13.18
N SER A 225 21.94 8.03 11.90
CA SER A 225 21.09 8.95 11.15
C SER A 225 20.49 8.23 9.96
N TRP A 226 19.19 8.39 9.75
CA TRP A 226 18.48 7.81 8.62
C TRP A 226 17.17 8.54 8.36
N VAL A 227 16.66 8.35 7.14
CA VAL A 227 15.35 8.81 6.70
C VAL A 227 14.58 7.56 6.26
N PHE A 228 13.32 7.45 6.66
CA PHE A 228 12.39 6.46 6.14
C PHE A 228 11.50 7.13 5.10
N GLU A 229 11.55 6.63 3.87
CA GLU A 229 10.83 7.18 2.73
C GLU A 229 9.93 6.11 2.11
N ILE A 230 8.82 6.53 1.51
CA ILE A 230 7.90 5.68 0.74
C ILE A 230 7.65 6.27 -0.64
N SER A 231 7.33 5.41 -1.60
CA SER A 231 7.00 5.78 -2.96
C SER A 231 6.00 4.78 -3.55
N SER A 232 5.08 5.29 -4.37
CA SER A 232 4.12 4.47 -5.14
C SER A 232 4.50 4.33 -6.63
N ASP A 233 5.54 5.03 -7.09
CA ASP A 233 6.01 5.03 -8.48
C ASP A 233 7.51 4.72 -8.63
N GLY A 234 8.26 4.64 -7.52
CA GLY A 234 9.70 4.44 -7.49
C GLY A 234 10.52 5.66 -7.93
N GLU A 235 9.87 6.77 -8.28
CA GLU A 235 10.51 8.00 -8.78
C GLU A 235 10.35 9.15 -7.78
N ASN A 236 9.15 9.32 -7.23
CA ASN A 236 8.80 10.34 -6.25
C ASN A 236 8.75 9.71 -4.86
N TRP A 237 9.60 10.21 -3.96
CA TRP A 237 9.76 9.69 -2.60
C TRP A 237 9.23 10.70 -1.57
N LYS A 238 8.39 10.23 -0.66
CA LYS A 238 7.89 10.99 0.49
C LYS A 238 8.61 10.52 1.75
N GLU A 239 9.29 11.44 2.42
CA GLU A 239 9.82 11.24 3.76
C GLU A 239 8.66 11.12 4.76
N ILE A 240 8.67 10.07 5.57
CA ILE A 240 7.65 9.82 6.61
C ILE A 240 8.23 9.68 8.01
N ASP A 241 9.55 9.49 8.15
CA ASP A 241 10.24 9.52 9.44
C ASP A 241 11.71 9.90 9.26
N ARG A 242 12.29 10.59 10.25
CA ARG A 242 13.68 11.04 10.24
C ARG A 242 14.27 10.94 11.63
N HIS A 243 15.48 10.39 11.67
CA HIS A 243 16.29 10.31 12.88
C HIS A 243 17.66 10.92 12.60
N ASP A 244 18.05 11.89 13.42
CA ASP A 244 19.35 12.54 13.35
C ASP A 244 20.17 12.23 14.61
N ASP A 245 21.34 11.61 14.43
CA ASP A 245 22.28 11.25 15.49
C ASP A 245 21.67 10.38 16.62
N SER A 246 20.63 9.60 16.32
CA SER A 246 19.88 8.77 17.27
C SER A 246 20.76 7.74 17.99
N ALA A 247 20.35 7.44 19.22
CA ALA A 247 20.94 6.42 20.08
C ALA A 247 20.04 5.19 20.27
N ASP A 248 18.85 5.15 19.64
CA ASP A 248 17.85 4.10 19.87
C ASP A 248 18.35 2.70 19.47
N LEU A 249 19.14 2.64 18.39
CA LEU A 249 19.75 1.41 17.88
C LEU A 249 21.01 0.96 18.65
N LYS A 250 21.33 1.58 19.79
CA LYS A 250 22.26 0.98 20.77
C LYS A 250 21.65 -0.27 21.43
N LYS A 251 20.33 -0.42 21.40
CA LYS A 251 19.62 -1.65 21.76
C LYS A 251 19.61 -2.58 20.54
N LYS A 252 19.68 -3.91 20.75
CA LYS A 252 19.77 -4.90 19.65
C LYS A 252 18.61 -4.83 18.65
N LYS A 253 17.40 -4.45 19.08
CA LYS A 253 16.19 -4.27 18.24
C LYS A 253 15.43 -3.06 18.78
N TYR A 254 14.88 -2.25 17.88
CA TYR A 254 13.98 -1.15 18.24
C TYR A 254 12.81 -1.05 17.24
N ASN A 255 11.64 -0.67 17.74
CA ASN A 255 10.43 -0.43 16.94
C ASN A 255 10.18 1.08 16.88
N PHE A 256 9.98 1.62 15.68
CA PHE A 256 9.69 3.02 15.42
C PHE A 256 8.26 3.15 14.90
N TYR A 257 7.52 4.10 15.46
CA TYR A 257 6.13 4.36 15.10
C TYR A 257 6.07 5.55 14.16
N LEU A 258 5.34 5.39 13.07
CA LEU A 258 5.16 6.45 12.08
C LEU A 258 3.99 7.31 12.55
N SER A 259 4.21 8.62 12.72
CA SER A 259 3.12 9.55 13.02
C SER A 259 2.17 9.57 11.84
N ASN A 260 0.93 9.13 12.08
CA ASN A 260 -0.15 8.92 11.10
C ASN A 260 0.08 9.62 9.76
N SER A 261 0.43 8.81 8.76
CA SER A 261 0.13 9.08 7.36
C SER A 261 -1.38 9.15 7.20
#